data_AF-A0A2U1S3F5-F1
#
_entry.id   AF-A0A2U1S3F5-F1
#
_cell.length_a   1.000
_cell.length_b   1.000
_cell.length_c   1.000
_cell.angle_alpha   90.00
_cell.angle_beta   90.00
_cell.angle_gamma   90.00
#
_symmetry.space_group_name_H-M   'P 1'
#
loop_
_entity.id
_entity.type
_entity.pdbx_description
1 polymer ?
#
loop_
_entity_poly.entity_id
_entity_poly.type
_entity_poly.pdbx_seq_one_letter_code
_entity_poly.pdbx_strand_id
1 'polypeptide(L)'
;MAFCDDFPEYEAYRDGPLYYTRVPPILVNPLKNLILQGTRSAQHLQRVCNDLASRIPCEPTQNIGWDWLVNDLDSMLERLARKKKLHKFMDFISDLARDYGCAEFVEELNTIFQAHNFGYRMIPDDSGCGEMYRWDIRRLPE
;
A
#
# COMPACT_ATOMS: atom_id res chain seq x y z
N MET A 1 -1.88 -11.62 -4.20
CA MET A 1 -2.36 -12.30 -3.00
C MET A 1 -3.33 -11.35 -2.32
N ALA A 2 -4.42 -11.85 -1.72
CA ALA A 2 -5.33 -10.98 -0.99
C ALA A 2 -4.95 -10.98 0.49
N PHE A 3 -4.78 -9.80 1.08
CA PHE A 3 -4.51 -9.60 2.50
C PHE A 3 -5.55 -10.28 3.40
N CYS A 4 -6.80 -10.38 2.96
CA CYS A 4 -7.85 -11.10 3.68
C CYS A 4 -7.61 -12.61 3.77
N ASP A 5 -6.86 -13.20 2.83
CA ASP A 5 -6.49 -14.62 2.89
C ASP A 5 -5.45 -14.86 4.00
N ASP A 6 -4.54 -13.91 4.18
CA ASP A 6 -3.49 -13.94 5.21
C ASP A 6 -4.05 -13.59 6.61
N PHE A 7 -4.99 -12.64 6.69
CA PHE A 7 -5.58 -12.16 7.94
C PHE A 7 -7.10 -12.02 7.86
N PRO A 8 -7.85 -13.14 7.92
CA PRO A 8 -9.31 -13.11 7.77
C PRO A 8 -10.03 -12.34 8.90
N GLU A 9 -9.41 -12.25 10.08
CA GLU A 9 -9.98 -11.62 11.27
C GLU A 9 -9.54 -10.16 11.48
N TYR A 10 -8.89 -9.53 10.49
CA TYR A 10 -8.29 -8.19 10.69
C TYR A 10 -9.30 -7.10 11.07
N GLU A 11 -10.58 -7.26 10.69
CA GLU A 11 -11.66 -6.33 11.05
C GLU A 11 -12.07 -6.43 12.53
N ALA A 12 -11.77 -7.55 13.19
CA ALA A 12 -12.01 -7.75 14.61
C ALA A 12 -10.90 -7.15 15.49
N TYR A 13 -9.77 -6.74 14.89
CA TYR A 13 -8.71 -6.08 15.63
C TYR A 13 -9.20 -4.74 16.18
N ARG A 14 -8.82 -4.44 17.42
CA ARG A 14 -9.08 -3.11 17.99
C ARG A 14 -7.99 -2.16 17.51
N ASP A 15 -8.42 -1.04 16.94
CA ASP A 15 -7.53 0.08 16.63
C ASP A 15 -6.72 0.43 17.89
N GLY A 16 -5.40 0.33 17.78
CA GLY A 16 -4.49 0.46 18.91
C GLY A 16 -3.13 0.95 18.44
N PRO A 17 -2.08 0.82 19.26
CA PRO A 17 -0.76 1.36 18.92
C PRO A 17 -0.11 0.69 17.70
N LEU A 18 -0.51 -0.55 17.35
CA LEU A 18 0.06 -1.31 16.22
C LEU A 18 -0.97 -1.82 15.23
N TYR A 19 -2.15 -2.21 15.71
CA TYR A 19 -3.20 -2.79 14.88
C TYR A 19 -4.18 -1.71 14.46
N TYR A 20 -4.48 -1.69 13.17
CA TYR A 20 -5.45 -0.78 12.61
C TYR A 20 -6.43 -1.56 11.73
N THR A 21 -7.68 -1.11 11.72
CA THR A 21 -8.77 -1.53 10.83
C THR A 21 -8.93 -0.59 9.64
N ARG A 22 -8.21 0.53 9.65
CA ARG A 22 -8.17 1.57 8.61
C ARG A 22 -6.74 2.01 8.38
N VAL A 23 -6.45 2.59 7.23
CA VAL A 23 -5.13 3.19 6.98
C VAL A 23 -5.02 4.45 7.85
N PRO A 24 -4.02 4.55 8.75
CA PRO A 24 -3.76 5.78 9.48
C PRO A 24 -3.50 6.94 8.51
N PRO A 25 -4.18 8.10 8.66
CA PRO A 25 -3.96 9.25 7.77
C PRO A 25 -2.49 9.71 7.71
N ILE A 26 -1.75 9.50 8.80
CA ILE A 26 -0.32 9.83 8.90
C ILE A 26 0.55 9.05 7.90
N LEU A 27 0.10 7.88 7.43
CA LEU A 27 0.83 7.08 6.44
C LEU A 27 0.66 7.58 5.00
N VAL A 28 -0.39 8.35 4.71
CA VAL A 28 -0.75 8.72 3.32
C VAL A 28 0.37 9.48 2.62
N ASN A 29 0.93 10.50 3.28
CA ASN A 29 1.99 11.32 2.71
C ASN A 29 3.32 10.57 2.50
N PRO A 30 3.86 9.84 3.51
CA PRO A 30 5.03 8.99 3.31
C PRO A 30 4.87 8.00 2.15
N LEU A 31 3.71 7.35 2.05
CA LEU A 31 3.44 6.37 1.00
C LEU A 31 3.34 7.02 -0.38
N LYS A 32 2.69 8.18 -0.48
CA LYS A 32 2.68 8.96 -1.72
C LYS A 32 4.09 9.25 -2.20
N ASN A 33 4.96 9.73 -1.31
CA ASN A 33 6.34 10.04 -1.65
C ASN A 33 7.10 8.80 -2.12
N LEU A 34 6.94 7.67 -1.44
CA LEU A 34 7.55 6.40 -1.83
C LEU A 34 7.08 5.94 -3.22
N ILE A 35 5.77 6.02 -3.48
CA ILE A 35 5.21 5.68 -4.81
C ILE A 35 5.82 6.60 -5.88
N LEU A 36 5.88 7.91 -5.64
CA LEU A 36 6.42 8.87 -6.59
C LEU A 36 7.90 8.63 -6.89
N GLN A 37 8.69 8.26 -5.87
CA GLN A 37 10.10 7.87 -6.04
C GLN A 37 10.25 6.60 -6.88
N GLY A 38 9.34 5.62 -6.73
CA GLY A 38 9.32 4.40 -7.54
C GLY A 38 8.84 4.62 -8.99
N THR A 39 8.04 5.66 -9.24
CA THR A 39 7.50 5.94 -10.57
C THR A 39 8.50 6.69 -11.46
N ARG A 40 8.94 6.03 -12.55
CA ARG A 40 9.95 6.55 -13.49
C ARG A 40 9.40 7.43 -14.62
N SER A 41 8.08 7.45 -14.82
CA SER A 41 7.44 8.22 -15.91
C SER A 41 5.95 8.48 -15.63
N ALA A 42 5.37 9.45 -16.34
CA ALA A 42 3.94 9.75 -16.25
C ALA A 42 3.06 8.55 -16.65
N GLN A 43 3.48 7.76 -17.64
CA GLN A 43 2.76 6.53 -18.02
C GLN A 43 2.79 5.48 -16.89
N HIS A 44 3.91 5.38 -16.18
CA HIS A 44 4.02 4.48 -15.03
C HIS A 44 3.11 4.95 -13.89
N LEU A 45 3.15 6.24 -13.55
CA LEU A 45 2.27 6.82 -12.53
C LEU A 45 0.78 6.69 -12.90
N GLN A 46 0.43 6.84 -14.18
CA GLN A 46 -0.93 6.64 -14.66
C GLN A 46 -1.43 5.21 -14.42
N ARG A 47 -0.58 4.19 -14.66
CA ARG A 47 -0.91 2.79 -14.36
C ARG A 47 -1.16 2.59 -12.87
N VAL A 48 -0.28 3.14 -12.02
CA VAL A 48 -0.45 3.09 -10.55
C VAL A 48 -1.77 3.74 -10.12
N CYS A 49 -2.12 4.91 -10.66
CA CYS A 49 -3.41 5.56 -10.38
C CYS A 49 -4.60 4.70 -10.84
N ASN A 50 -4.52 4.08 -12.02
CA ASN A 50 -5.59 3.21 -12.53
C ASN A 50 -5.73 1.92 -11.71
N ASP A 51 -4.61 1.36 -11.26
CA ASP A 51 -4.58 0.22 -10.35
C ASP A 51 -5.25 0.60 -9.02
N LEU A 52 -4.93 1.76 -8.45
CA LEU A 52 -5.57 2.28 -7.24
C LEU A 52 -7.08 2.52 -7.45
N ALA A 53 -7.45 3.10 -8.60
CA ALA A 53 -8.83 3.33 -8.99
C ALA A 53 -9.63 2.03 -9.17
N SER A 54 -9.03 0.90 -9.51
CA SER A 54 -9.74 -0.39 -9.57
C SER A 54 -10.17 -0.93 -8.20
N ARG A 55 -9.47 -0.52 -7.12
CA ARG A 55 -9.69 -1.02 -5.76
C ARG A 55 -10.72 -0.17 -5.00
N ILE A 56 -10.84 1.09 -5.38
CA ILE A 56 -11.81 2.06 -4.83
C ILE A 56 -12.93 2.23 -5.87
N PRO A 57 -14.20 2.46 -5.51
CA PRO A 57 -15.21 2.82 -6.52
C PRO A 57 -14.91 4.23 -7.07
N CYS A 58 -14.00 4.31 -8.04
CA CYS A 58 -13.56 5.49 -8.76
C CYS A 58 -13.31 5.11 -10.22
N GLU A 59 -13.53 6.05 -11.13
CA GLU A 59 -13.14 5.85 -12.52
C GLU A 59 -11.61 5.93 -12.67
N PRO A 60 -11.03 5.20 -13.65
CA PRO A 60 -9.63 5.34 -14.04
C PRO A 60 -9.31 6.78 -14.43
N THR A 61 -8.08 7.22 -14.17
CA THR A 61 -7.66 8.57 -14.55
C THR A 61 -7.57 8.70 -16.08
N GLN A 62 -8.11 9.81 -16.59
CA GLN A 62 -7.96 10.22 -17.99
C GLN A 62 -6.77 11.17 -18.18
N ASN A 63 -6.13 11.58 -17.08
CA ASN A 63 -5.01 12.51 -17.10
C ASN A 63 -3.74 11.79 -17.57
N ILE A 64 -2.92 12.51 -18.33
CA ILE A 64 -1.62 12.04 -18.82
C ILE A 64 -0.45 12.93 -18.35
N GLY A 65 -0.75 14.13 -17.83
CA GLY A 65 0.26 15.06 -17.33
C GLY A 65 0.70 14.68 -15.92
N TRP A 66 2.00 14.77 -15.66
CA TRP A 66 2.60 14.37 -14.38
C TRP A 66 1.93 15.05 -13.18
N ASP A 67 1.81 16.38 -13.19
CA ASP A 67 1.23 17.13 -12.05
C ASP A 67 -0.23 16.76 -11.79
N TRP A 68 -0.99 16.51 -12.85
CA TRP A 68 -2.38 16.03 -12.74
C TRP A 68 -2.43 14.64 -12.12
N LEU A 69 -1.54 13.75 -12.53
CA LEU A 69 -1.44 12.39 -12.00
C LEU A 69 -0.99 12.37 -10.54
N VAL A 70 -0.11 13.27 -10.12
CA VAL A 70 0.28 13.44 -8.71
C VAL A 70 -0.91 13.86 -7.85
N ASN A 71 -1.75 14.77 -8.35
CA ASN A 71 -2.97 15.20 -7.67
C ASN A 71 -4.04 14.10 -7.63
N ASP A 72 -4.16 13.32 -8.71
CA ASP A 72 -5.05 12.16 -8.76
C ASP A 72 -4.63 11.11 -7.73
N LEU A 73 -3.33 10.78 -7.67
CA LEU A 73 -2.77 9.85 -6.70
C LEU A 73 -3.09 10.29 -5.27
N ASP A 74 -2.86 11.57 -4.96
CA ASP A 74 -3.15 12.17 -3.65
C ASP A 74 -4.63 11.99 -3.27
N SER A 75 -5.53 12.40 -4.17
CA SER A 75 -6.97 12.31 -3.98
C SER A 75 -7.44 10.86 -3.81
N MET A 76 -6.88 9.91 -4.56
CA MET A 76 -7.23 8.51 -4.49
C MET A 76 -6.72 7.86 -3.18
N LEU A 77 -5.49 8.16 -2.75
CA LEU A 77 -4.93 7.66 -1.50
C LEU A 77 -5.71 8.20 -0.29
N GLU A 78 -6.08 9.48 -0.29
CA GLU A 78 -6.95 10.03 0.75
C GLU A 78 -8.30 9.32 0.80
N ARG A 79 -8.92 9.07 -0.36
CA ARG A 79 -10.22 8.36 -0.44
C ARG A 79 -10.10 6.92 0.05
N LEU A 80 -8.96 6.28 -0.17
CA LEU A 80 -8.68 4.95 0.35
C LEU A 80 -8.54 4.96 1.86
N ALA A 81 -7.76 5.89 2.41
CA ALA A 81 -7.51 6.01 3.84
C ALA A 81 -8.77 6.38 4.65
N ARG A 82 -9.64 7.22 4.09
CA ARG A 82 -10.91 7.61 4.75
C ARG A 82 -11.91 6.45 4.80
N LYS A 83 -11.81 5.45 3.93
CA LYS A 83 -12.72 4.30 3.89
C LYS A 83 -12.24 3.18 4.83
N LYS A 84 -13.17 2.43 5.40
CA LYS A 84 -12.89 1.16 6.12
C LYS A 84 -12.49 0.04 5.14
N LYS A 85 -11.40 0.25 4.41
CA LYS A 85 -10.95 -0.66 3.33
C LYS A 85 -9.45 -0.90 3.44
N LEU A 86 -8.98 -1.19 4.66
CA LEU A 86 -7.58 -1.47 4.88
C LEU A 86 -7.09 -2.64 4.03
N HIS A 87 -7.84 -3.75 3.96
CA HIS A 87 -7.48 -4.88 3.10
C HIS A 87 -7.17 -4.47 1.65
N LYS A 88 -8.00 -3.60 1.05
CA LYS A 88 -7.78 -3.11 -0.32
C LYS A 88 -6.53 -2.26 -0.45
N PHE A 89 -6.17 -1.54 0.61
CA PHE A 89 -4.92 -0.80 0.66
C PHE A 89 -3.73 -1.76 0.76
N MET A 90 -3.81 -2.79 1.59
CA MET A 90 -2.76 -3.80 1.69
C MET A 90 -2.60 -4.56 0.37
N ASP A 91 -3.70 -4.98 -0.27
CA ASP A 91 -3.69 -5.60 -1.60
C ASP A 91 -3.03 -4.71 -2.66
N PHE A 92 -3.33 -3.40 -2.64
CA PHE A 92 -2.70 -2.43 -3.52
C PHE A 92 -1.18 -2.40 -3.33
N ILE A 93 -0.71 -2.32 -2.09
CA ILE A 93 0.72 -2.27 -1.79
C ILE A 93 1.41 -3.58 -2.18
N SER A 94 0.78 -4.74 -1.97
CA SER A 94 1.32 -6.02 -2.41
C SER A 94 1.49 -6.09 -3.92
N ASP A 95 0.46 -5.67 -4.65
CA ASP A 95 0.50 -5.68 -6.11
C ASP A 95 1.50 -4.65 -6.63
N LEU A 96 1.61 -3.47 -6.00
CA LEU A 96 2.62 -2.47 -6.32
C LEU A 96 4.04 -3.00 -6.09
N ALA A 97 4.29 -3.67 -4.96
CA ALA A 97 5.59 -4.28 -4.66
C ALA A 97 5.95 -5.39 -5.65
N ARG A 98 4.96 -6.20 -6.09
CA ARG A 98 5.17 -7.28 -7.05
C ARG A 98 5.41 -6.78 -8.47
N ASP A 99 4.60 -5.81 -8.91
CA ASP A 99 4.56 -5.41 -10.32
C ASP A 99 5.61 -4.32 -10.62
N TYR A 100 5.96 -3.53 -9.61
CA TYR A 100 6.78 -2.32 -9.78
C TYR A 100 7.84 -2.10 -8.68
N GLY A 101 7.78 -2.85 -7.58
CA GLY A 101 8.70 -2.73 -6.46
C GLY A 101 10.00 -3.50 -6.69
N CYS A 102 11.11 -2.89 -6.29
CA CYS A 102 12.36 -3.60 -6.02
C CYS A 102 12.48 -3.88 -4.51
N ALA A 103 13.47 -4.67 -4.12
CA ALA A 103 13.79 -4.90 -2.70
C ALA A 103 13.89 -3.58 -1.90
N GLU A 104 14.50 -2.54 -2.47
CA GLU A 104 14.61 -1.21 -1.86
C GLU A 104 13.25 -0.57 -1.57
N PHE A 105 12.27 -0.71 -2.48
CA PHE A 105 10.91 -0.21 -2.27
C PHE A 105 10.26 -0.87 -1.04
N VAL A 106 10.44 -2.19 -0.89
CA VAL A 106 9.87 -2.94 0.23
C VAL A 106 10.58 -2.61 1.55
N GLU A 107 11.89 -2.39 1.52
CA GLU A 107 12.64 -1.94 2.70
C GLU A 107 12.22 -0.54 3.17
N GLU A 108 12.09 0.41 2.25
CA GLU A 108 11.56 1.76 2.51
C GLU A 108 10.12 1.70 3.07
N LEU A 109 9.25 0.89 2.45
CA LEU A 109 7.87 0.68 2.92
C LEU A 109 7.84 0.17 4.37
N ASN A 110 8.65 -0.85 4.67
CA ASN A 110 8.74 -1.42 6.01
C ASN A 110 9.30 -0.41 7.01
N THR A 111 10.22 0.47 6.58
CA THR A 111 10.76 1.56 7.39
C THR A 111 9.70 2.59 7.73
N ILE A 112 8.88 3.00 6.75
CA ILE A 112 7.72 3.87 6.96
C ILE A 112 6.75 3.24 7.95
N PHE A 113 6.38 1.98 7.73
CA PHE A 113 5.46 1.27 8.63
C PHE A 113 6.01 1.19 10.06
N GLN A 114 7.29 0.89 10.23
CA GLN A 114 7.94 0.90 11.53
C GLN A 114 7.95 2.28 12.20
N ALA A 115 8.29 3.34 11.46
CA ALA A 115 8.35 4.70 11.99
C ALA A 115 6.99 5.20 12.50
N HIS A 116 5.90 4.68 11.93
CA HIS A 116 4.52 5.06 12.28
C HIS A 116 3.81 4.03 13.15
N ASN A 117 4.52 3.05 13.73
CA ASN A 117 3.95 1.96 14.52
C ASN A 117 2.80 1.25 13.77
N PHE A 118 2.97 1.01 12.48
CA PHE A 118 2.05 0.19 11.70
C PHE A 118 2.49 -1.27 11.81
N GLY A 119 1.65 -2.10 12.44
CA GLY A 119 2.00 -3.47 12.83
C GLY A 119 2.17 -4.47 11.70
N TYR A 120 2.04 -4.06 10.44
CA TYR A 120 2.18 -4.92 9.27
C TYR A 120 3.49 -4.64 8.55
N ARG A 121 4.13 -5.69 8.02
CA ARG A 121 5.33 -5.58 7.18
C ARG A 121 5.30 -6.61 6.06
N MET A 122 6.02 -6.35 4.98
CA MET A 122 6.21 -7.32 3.90
C MET A 122 7.53 -8.05 4.09
N ILE A 123 7.52 -9.38 3.92
CA ILE A 123 8.72 -10.22 3.95
C ILE A 123 8.82 -11.00 2.63
N PRO A 124 10.05 -11.27 2.14
CA PRO A 124 10.23 -12.13 0.98
C PRO A 124 9.65 -13.52 1.26
N ASP A 125 9.02 -14.10 0.25
CA ASP A 125 8.48 -15.45 0.27
C ASP A 125 9.46 -16.40 -0.41
N ASP A 126 10.09 -17.28 0.37
CA ASP A 126 11.12 -18.22 -0.10
C ASP A 126 10.53 -19.41 -0.90
N SER A 127 9.27 -19.33 -1.33
CA SER A 127 8.51 -20.39 -2.00
C SER A 127 9.00 -20.77 -3.42
N GLY A 128 10.16 -20.27 -3.85
CA GLY A 128 10.87 -20.79 -5.03
C GLY A 128 10.35 -20.35 -6.40
N CYS A 129 9.44 -19.38 -6.48
CA CYS A 129 8.93 -18.84 -7.75
C CYS A 129 8.83 -17.30 -7.72
N GLY A 130 9.92 -16.62 -8.11
CA GLY A 130 9.97 -15.16 -8.24
C GLY A 130 10.10 -14.42 -6.90
N GLU A 131 10.39 -13.11 -6.96
CA GLU A 131 10.36 -12.20 -5.80
C GLU A 131 8.90 -12.00 -5.35
N MET A 132 8.33 -13.02 -4.73
CA MET A 132 7.03 -12.91 -4.08
C MET A 132 7.22 -12.37 -2.67
N TYR A 133 6.30 -11.51 -2.26
CA TYR A 133 6.25 -10.97 -0.91
C TYR A 133 4.96 -11.42 -0.24
N ARG A 134 5.05 -11.72 1.05
CA ARG A 134 3.90 -12.02 1.91
C ARG A 134 3.82 -11.05 3.07
N TRP A 135 2.62 -10.87 3.61
CA TRP A 135 2.42 -10.03 4.78
C TRP A 135 2.81 -10.77 6.07
N ASP A 136 3.41 -10.04 6.99
CA ASP A 136 3.73 -10.49 8.33
C ASP A 136 3.26 -9.44 9.35
N ILE A 137 2.80 -9.92 10.52
CA ILE A 137 2.37 -9.07 11.62
C ILE A 137 3.48 -9.00 12.66
N ARG A 138 3.91 -7.77 12.97
CA ARG A 138 4.76 -7.51 14.13
C ARG A 138 3.96 -7.72 15.42
N ARG A 139 4.40 -8.69 16.20
CA ARG A 139 4.00 -8.83 17.61
C ARG A 139 4.94 -7.96 18.46
N LEU A 140 4.39 -7.25 19.45
CA LEU A 140 5.22 -6.63 20.48
C LEU A 140 6.02 -7.72 21.19
N PRO A 141 7.30 -7.48 21.56
CA PRO A 141 7.93 -8.32 22.56
C PRO A 141 7.09 -8.25 23.84
N GLU A 142 6.75 -9.41 24.39
CA GLU A 142 6.12 -9.55 25.71
C GLU A 142 7.00 -8.96 26.83
#